data_AF-A0A395JJG1-F1
#
_entry.id   AF-A0A395JJG1-F1
#
_cell.length_a   1.000
_cell.length_b   1.000
_cell.length_c   1.000
_cell.angle_alpha   90.00
_cell.angle_beta   90.00
_cell.angle_gamma   90.00
#
_symmetry.space_group_name_H-M   'P 1'
#
loop_
_entity.id
_entity.type
_entity.pdbx_description
1 polymer ?
#
loop_
_entity_poly.entity_id
_entity_poly.type
_entity_poly.pdbx_seq_one_letter_code
_entity_poly.pdbx_strand_id
1 'polypeptide(L)'
;MIPKIIHQTWKTEQIPEQWKSFAESWKLHHPDWDYILWTNADGLRFVESFYPKFLPTYLAYPHDIQRADAIRYLVIHHYGGLYVDLDFECLQSFEPLLNTKQLIAGFEPQKHANQQSRPEMLCNALLASQPRSPFLQAVIDFLASNNTKGFAHDILATTGPVMLQSIYELSNKVGVDAHPAIRFYPFVNNAPELLRLAENSATSESIREELVNLGCFAVHHWANSWLTQSSEALLNPDPKSINGYDFYPRQDSPGADLFNGGRDIMLLADRCRNNPKVVAFNTKGFAKHTICATTDFQTMLNAKSNEGIYVKHRNNPWTEQSNQPLSMQFANLTAVGPKPFRLFLDDANDSTVSPYIRHNQVWEPVETALINKLVGSGDTVLDVGAHIGYFTVLLSQLVGPHGKVYSFEPEFANHALLHTNVLTNCLRNVTIENQAISSHTGVAELYLSSYNKGDHRIAFTPGREVQKISRTTLDEYFGNDPAPVHFIKCDTQGHELDVLRGMRGIIQHNLERLCCLLEFSPNLLNATNIDGTSHFIEFFSRYEAEIYWINEESGNHKLVFMDKAALYDLAGIMVDHEDYDYSNNMLVFFSKQARLSYFKKLGW
;
A
#
# COMPACT_ATOMS: atom_id res chain seq x y z
N MET A 1 -20.41 3.69 -22.50
CA MET A 1 -21.01 5.04 -22.41
C MET A 1 -21.04 5.39 -20.95
N ILE A 2 -20.67 6.62 -20.61
CA ILE A 2 -20.64 7.08 -19.22
C ILE A 2 -22.10 7.30 -18.76
N PRO A 3 -22.53 6.72 -17.62
CA PRO A 3 -23.86 6.97 -17.04
C PRO A 3 -24.12 8.45 -16.74
N LYS A 4 -25.40 8.86 -16.84
CA LYS A 4 -25.87 10.22 -16.49
C LYS A 4 -26.08 10.34 -14.98
N ILE A 5 -24.99 10.24 -14.22
CA ILE A 5 -24.99 10.32 -12.75
C ILE A 5 -23.90 11.31 -12.32
N ILE A 6 -24.25 12.24 -11.44
CA ILE A 6 -23.33 13.18 -10.79
C ILE A 6 -23.08 12.72 -9.36
N HIS A 7 -21.81 12.59 -8.98
CA HIS A 7 -21.35 12.26 -7.63
C HIS A 7 -20.57 13.44 -7.07
N GLN A 8 -20.90 13.87 -5.85
CA GLN A 8 -20.09 14.80 -5.06
C GLN A 8 -19.93 14.21 -3.65
N THR A 9 -18.81 14.49 -2.95
CA THR A 9 -18.63 14.06 -1.55
C THR A 9 -18.59 15.23 -0.57
N TRP A 10 -19.24 15.09 0.58
CA TRP A 10 -19.08 16.03 1.69
C TRP A 10 -19.04 15.33 3.05
N LYS A 11 -18.60 16.05 4.09
CA LYS A 11 -18.55 15.51 5.46
C LYS A 11 -19.93 15.05 5.95
N THR A 12 -21.00 15.78 5.60
CA THR A 12 -22.40 15.51 6.00
C THR A 12 -23.39 15.94 4.91
N GLU A 13 -24.70 15.80 5.14
CA GLU A 13 -25.74 16.37 4.27
C GLU A 13 -25.76 17.91 4.26
N GLN A 14 -25.09 18.57 5.22
CA GLN A 14 -25.08 20.03 5.37
C GLN A 14 -23.90 20.66 4.62
N ILE A 15 -24.12 20.98 3.34
CA ILE A 15 -23.18 21.72 2.48
C ILE A 15 -23.10 23.21 2.90
N PRO A 16 -21.91 23.83 2.96
CA PRO A 16 -21.74 25.27 3.19
C PRO A 16 -22.51 26.12 2.18
N GLU A 17 -23.16 27.20 2.63
CA GLU A 17 -24.06 28.01 1.79
C GLU A 17 -23.43 28.45 0.46
N GLN A 18 -22.18 28.91 0.53
CA GLN A 18 -21.37 29.38 -0.60
C GLN A 18 -21.06 28.31 -1.68
N TRP A 19 -21.24 27.02 -1.39
CA TRP A 19 -21.08 25.92 -2.36
C TRP A 19 -22.39 25.25 -2.74
N LYS A 20 -23.53 25.63 -2.12
CA LYS A 20 -24.84 25.16 -2.58
C LYS A 20 -25.13 25.67 -3.99
N SER A 21 -24.82 26.94 -4.28
CA SER A 21 -24.90 27.51 -5.63
C SER A 21 -24.10 26.69 -6.66
N PHE A 22 -22.90 26.24 -6.29
CA PHE A 22 -22.06 25.39 -7.12
C PHE A 22 -22.71 24.01 -7.35
N ALA A 23 -23.14 23.31 -6.30
CA ALA A 23 -23.86 22.03 -6.43
C ALA A 23 -25.19 22.16 -7.22
N GLU A 24 -25.92 23.27 -7.09
CA GLU A 24 -27.13 23.55 -7.87
C GLU A 24 -26.82 23.85 -9.34
N SER A 25 -25.69 24.51 -9.67
CA SER A 25 -25.27 24.73 -11.07
C SER A 25 -25.10 23.41 -11.83
N TRP A 26 -24.56 22.37 -11.18
CA TRP A 26 -24.45 21.04 -11.77
C TRP A 26 -25.81 20.43 -12.09
N LYS A 27 -26.80 20.57 -11.20
CA LYS A 27 -28.17 20.09 -11.42
C LYS A 27 -28.88 20.89 -12.51
N LEU A 28 -28.69 22.21 -12.54
CA LEU A 28 -29.28 23.12 -13.53
C LEU A 28 -28.84 22.78 -14.96
N HIS A 29 -27.56 22.46 -15.17
CA HIS A 29 -27.03 22.06 -16.47
C HIS A 29 -27.27 20.57 -16.83
N HIS A 30 -27.83 19.79 -15.91
CA HIS A 30 -28.05 18.34 -16.05
C HIS A 30 -29.38 17.89 -15.41
N PRO A 31 -30.54 18.45 -15.80
CA PRO A 31 -31.83 18.19 -15.15
C PRO A 31 -32.30 16.73 -15.25
N ASP A 32 -31.83 15.99 -16.25
CA ASP A 32 -32.16 14.59 -16.50
C ASP A 32 -31.10 13.59 -15.96
N TRP A 33 -30.15 14.05 -15.14
CA TRP A 33 -29.13 13.20 -14.52
C TRP A 33 -29.46 12.92 -13.06
N ASP A 34 -29.13 11.71 -12.59
CA ASP A 34 -29.18 11.39 -11.16
C ASP A 34 -28.10 12.20 -10.42
N TYR A 35 -28.42 12.73 -9.24
CA TYR A 35 -27.48 13.45 -8.38
C TYR A 35 -27.33 12.73 -7.04
N ILE A 36 -26.09 12.42 -6.65
CA ILE A 36 -25.76 11.73 -5.39
C ILE A 36 -24.72 12.54 -4.62
N LEU A 37 -25.11 13.00 -3.43
CA LEU A 37 -24.19 13.50 -2.41
C LEU A 37 -23.79 12.35 -1.49
N TRP A 38 -22.51 11.99 -1.50
CA TRP A 38 -21.92 10.98 -0.64
C TRP A 38 -21.44 11.63 0.66
N THR A 39 -22.03 11.30 1.81
CA THR A 39 -21.47 11.71 3.11
C THR A 39 -20.29 10.82 3.52
N ASN A 40 -19.48 11.24 4.49
CA ASN A 40 -18.46 10.37 5.11
C ASN A 40 -19.06 9.02 5.58
N ALA A 41 -20.31 9.04 6.07
CA ALA A 41 -21.02 7.86 6.53
C ALA A 41 -21.54 6.98 5.38
N ASP A 42 -21.91 7.57 4.23
CA ASP A 42 -22.24 6.80 3.02
C ASP A 42 -20.99 6.16 2.42
N GLY A 43 -19.88 6.91 2.36
CA GLY A 43 -18.59 6.40 1.90
C GLY A 43 -18.16 5.15 2.68
N LEU A 44 -18.18 5.21 4.02
CA LEU A 44 -17.85 4.05 4.85
C LEU A 44 -18.77 2.83 4.58
N ARG A 45 -20.10 3.04 4.57
CA ARG A 45 -21.07 1.97 4.26
C ARG A 45 -20.86 1.37 2.87
N PHE A 46 -20.52 2.21 1.90
CA PHE A 46 -20.28 1.81 0.53
C PHE A 46 -19.02 0.96 0.39
N VAL A 47 -17.92 1.34 1.04
CA VAL A 47 -16.69 0.52 1.08
C VAL A 47 -16.96 -0.81 1.80
N GLU A 48 -17.62 -0.79 2.95
CA GLU A 48 -17.98 -2.00 3.70
C GLU A 48 -18.83 -2.97 2.87
N SER A 49 -19.82 -2.46 2.13
CA SER A 49 -20.76 -3.27 1.36
C SER A 49 -20.19 -3.81 0.04
N PHE A 50 -19.40 -3.00 -0.69
CA PHE A 50 -19.02 -3.30 -2.07
C PHE A 50 -17.51 -3.53 -2.27
N TYR A 51 -16.68 -3.07 -1.34
CA TYR A 51 -15.23 -3.23 -1.38
C TYR A 51 -14.66 -3.70 -0.01
N PRO A 52 -15.20 -4.77 0.62
CA PRO A 52 -14.83 -5.17 1.98
C PRO A 52 -13.35 -5.53 2.15
N LYS A 53 -12.66 -5.92 1.07
CA LYS A 53 -11.20 -6.13 1.07
C LYS A 53 -10.39 -4.84 1.19
N PHE A 54 -10.95 -3.71 0.75
CA PHE A 54 -10.34 -2.38 0.82
C PHE A 54 -10.71 -1.62 2.11
N LEU A 55 -11.74 -2.07 2.83
CA LEU A 55 -12.17 -1.47 4.09
C LEU A 55 -11.03 -1.28 5.12
N PRO A 56 -10.09 -2.21 5.33
CA PRO A 56 -8.97 -1.99 6.24
C PRO A 56 -8.10 -0.80 5.82
N THR A 57 -7.76 -0.68 4.54
CA THR A 57 -7.00 0.44 3.98
C THR A 57 -7.75 1.76 4.11
N TYR A 58 -9.06 1.75 3.81
CA TYR A 58 -9.93 2.92 3.91
C TYR A 58 -10.04 3.48 5.34
N LEU A 59 -10.10 2.58 6.33
CA LEU A 59 -10.08 2.93 7.76
C LEU A 59 -8.68 3.35 8.25
N ALA A 60 -7.60 2.91 7.59
CA ALA A 60 -6.22 3.21 7.96
C ALA A 60 -5.69 4.54 7.42
N TYR A 61 -6.45 5.30 6.62
CA TYR A 61 -6.05 6.65 6.20
C TYR A 61 -6.00 7.61 7.41
N PRO A 62 -4.89 8.34 7.66
CA PRO A 62 -4.83 9.33 8.74
C PRO A 62 -5.67 10.59 8.46
N HIS A 63 -5.92 10.94 7.20
CA HIS A 63 -6.61 12.17 6.81
C HIS A 63 -7.96 11.90 6.12
N ASP A 64 -9.00 12.66 6.48
CA ASP A 64 -10.34 12.54 5.86
C ASP A 64 -10.33 12.83 4.35
N ILE A 65 -9.44 13.69 3.87
CA ILE A 65 -9.29 13.96 2.44
C ILE A 65 -8.83 12.72 1.66
N GLN A 66 -8.03 11.82 2.26
CA GLN A 66 -7.65 10.55 1.62
C GLN A 66 -8.83 9.58 1.52
N ARG A 67 -9.76 9.62 2.49
CA ARG A 67 -11.04 8.92 2.38
C ARG A 67 -11.91 9.49 1.26
N ALA A 68 -12.02 10.82 1.15
CA ALA A 68 -12.77 11.46 0.06
C ALA A 68 -12.16 11.14 -1.32
N ASP A 69 -10.83 11.18 -1.44
CA ASP A 69 -10.11 10.71 -2.62
C ASP A 69 -10.39 9.23 -2.91
N ALA A 70 -10.26 8.33 -1.94
CA ALA A 70 -10.54 6.91 -2.18
C ALA A 70 -12.01 6.68 -2.63
N ILE A 71 -12.99 7.34 -2.01
CA ILE A 71 -14.40 7.23 -2.40
C ILE A 71 -14.62 7.66 -3.84
N ARG A 72 -14.04 8.78 -4.30
CA ARG A 72 -14.30 9.28 -5.67
C ARG A 72 -13.94 8.25 -6.74
N TYR A 73 -12.83 7.54 -6.59
CA TYR A 73 -12.47 6.46 -7.52
C TYR A 73 -13.42 5.25 -7.41
N LEU A 74 -13.76 4.84 -6.18
CA LEU A 74 -14.57 3.64 -5.93
C LEU A 74 -16.02 3.79 -6.40
N VAL A 75 -16.64 4.97 -6.26
CA VAL A 75 -18.02 5.21 -6.69
C VAL A 75 -18.13 5.28 -8.22
N ILE A 76 -17.21 5.98 -8.90
CA ILE A 76 -17.16 6.00 -10.37
C ILE A 76 -16.83 4.60 -10.91
N HIS A 77 -15.93 3.86 -10.26
CA HIS A 77 -15.64 2.49 -10.68
C HIS A 77 -16.85 1.56 -10.55
N HIS A 78 -17.67 1.74 -9.51
CA HIS A 78 -18.85 0.89 -9.27
C HIS A 78 -20.05 1.27 -10.15
N TYR A 79 -20.43 2.55 -10.14
CA TYR A 79 -21.65 3.05 -10.78
C TYR A 79 -21.41 3.72 -12.14
N GLY A 80 -20.15 4.03 -12.48
CA GLY A 80 -19.85 5.01 -13.52
C GLY A 80 -20.29 6.42 -13.13
N GLY A 81 -20.38 7.29 -14.12
CA GLY A 81 -20.86 8.66 -13.98
C GLY A 81 -19.73 9.68 -13.95
N LEU A 82 -20.08 10.91 -13.58
CA LEU A 82 -19.20 12.03 -13.33
C LEU A 82 -19.06 12.23 -11.82
N TYR A 83 -17.84 12.18 -11.30
CA TYR A 83 -17.52 12.76 -10.01
C TYR A 83 -16.99 14.18 -10.20
N VAL A 84 -17.38 15.07 -9.29
CA VAL A 84 -16.79 16.40 -9.19
C VAL A 84 -16.79 16.91 -7.74
N ASP A 85 -15.69 17.56 -7.34
CA ASP A 85 -15.59 18.20 -6.01
C ASP A 85 -16.63 19.33 -5.84
N LEU A 86 -16.89 19.70 -4.58
CA LEU A 86 -18.04 20.53 -4.21
C LEU A 86 -17.85 22.03 -4.44
N ASP A 87 -16.60 22.46 -4.58
CA ASP A 87 -16.18 23.82 -4.95
C ASP A 87 -15.98 23.99 -6.47
N PHE A 88 -16.69 23.19 -7.27
CA PHE A 88 -16.79 23.35 -8.73
C PHE A 88 -18.10 24.00 -9.14
N GLU A 89 -17.99 25.10 -9.86
CA GLU A 89 -19.08 25.72 -10.59
C GLU A 89 -19.21 25.11 -11.98
N CYS A 90 -20.41 24.68 -12.36
CA CYS A 90 -20.73 24.20 -13.69
C CYS A 90 -21.12 25.38 -14.60
N LEU A 91 -20.54 25.45 -15.80
CA LEU A 91 -20.82 26.51 -16.78
C LEU A 91 -21.71 26.04 -17.95
N GLN A 92 -21.65 24.75 -18.28
CA GLN A 92 -22.42 24.14 -19.37
C GLN A 92 -22.46 22.61 -19.22
N SER A 93 -23.38 21.97 -19.95
CA SER A 93 -23.57 20.52 -19.87
C SER A 93 -22.34 19.72 -20.29
N PHE A 94 -21.98 18.71 -19.52
CA PHE A 94 -20.92 17.72 -19.78
C PHE A 94 -21.32 16.64 -20.79
N GLU A 95 -22.59 16.57 -21.21
CA GLU A 95 -23.06 15.56 -22.18
C GLU A 95 -22.21 15.40 -23.44
N PRO A 96 -21.69 16.48 -24.08
CA PRO A 96 -20.86 16.36 -25.27
C PRO A 96 -19.57 15.54 -25.06
N LEU A 97 -19.09 15.42 -23.81
CA LEU A 97 -17.86 14.68 -23.48
C LEU A 97 -18.12 13.19 -23.23
N LEU A 98 -19.35 12.77 -22.90
CA LEU A 98 -19.65 11.40 -22.46
C LEU A 98 -19.53 10.31 -23.54
N ASN A 99 -19.31 10.71 -24.81
CA ASN A 99 -19.21 9.79 -25.95
C ASN A 99 -17.81 9.14 -26.08
N THR A 100 -17.31 8.61 -24.97
CA THR A 100 -16.03 7.88 -24.90
C THR A 100 -16.18 6.58 -24.09
N LYS A 101 -15.19 5.69 -24.23
CA LYS A 101 -15.02 4.50 -23.39
C LYS A 101 -13.85 4.65 -22.41
N GLN A 102 -13.10 5.74 -22.51
CA GLN A 102 -11.99 6.08 -21.64
C GLN A 102 -12.50 6.82 -20.40
N LEU A 103 -11.68 6.92 -19.36
CA LEU A 103 -11.93 7.84 -18.25
C LEU A 103 -11.64 9.27 -18.70
N ILE A 104 -12.58 10.18 -18.53
CA ILE A 104 -12.38 11.62 -18.76
C ILE A 104 -11.71 12.21 -17.53
N ALA A 105 -10.63 12.94 -17.74
CA ALA A 105 -9.95 13.74 -16.72
C ALA A 105 -9.41 15.02 -17.36
N GLY A 106 -9.00 16.00 -16.55
CA GLY A 106 -8.27 17.17 -17.03
C GLY A 106 -6.90 17.28 -16.36
N PHE A 107 -5.94 17.86 -17.08
CA PHE A 107 -4.68 18.30 -16.49
C PHE A 107 -4.89 19.52 -15.59
N GLU A 108 -4.20 19.59 -14.45
CA GLU A 108 -4.14 20.78 -13.62
C GLU A 108 -3.44 21.96 -14.32
N PRO A 109 -3.68 23.20 -13.84
CA PRO A 109 -2.91 24.35 -14.29
C PRO A 109 -1.39 24.12 -14.17
N GLN A 110 -0.63 24.54 -15.19
CA GLN A 110 0.82 24.30 -15.30
C GLN A 110 1.61 24.64 -14.02
N LYS A 111 1.18 25.67 -13.29
CA LYS A 111 1.76 26.10 -12.01
C LYS A 111 1.82 24.97 -10.97
N HIS A 112 0.79 24.13 -10.90
CA HIS A 112 0.70 23.02 -9.94
C HIS A 112 1.60 21.85 -10.36
N ALA A 113 1.60 21.49 -11.65
CA ALA A 113 2.53 20.50 -12.19
C ALA A 113 4.01 20.90 -11.94
N ASN A 114 4.34 22.18 -12.16
CA ASN A 114 5.68 22.72 -11.89
C ASN A 114 6.06 22.63 -10.40
N GLN A 115 5.13 22.84 -9.47
CA GLN A 115 5.39 22.67 -8.01
C GLN A 115 5.74 21.22 -7.66
N GLN A 116 5.19 20.25 -8.39
CA GLN A 116 5.51 18.82 -8.26
C GLN A 116 6.68 18.38 -9.16
N SER A 117 7.40 19.32 -9.79
CA SER A 117 8.48 19.05 -10.75
C SER A 117 8.06 18.14 -11.92
N ARG A 118 6.79 18.23 -12.35
CA ARG A 118 6.22 17.46 -13.47
C ARG A 118 5.88 18.37 -14.66
N PRO A 119 5.94 17.86 -15.90
CA PRO A 119 5.57 18.63 -17.09
C PRO A 119 4.06 18.85 -17.19
N GLU A 120 3.25 17.89 -16.72
CA GLU A 120 1.80 17.92 -16.66
C GLU A 120 1.34 17.05 -15.48
N MET A 121 0.12 17.24 -14.99
CA MET A 121 -0.43 16.45 -13.88
C MET A 121 -1.95 16.33 -14.02
N LEU A 122 -2.50 15.12 -14.08
CA LEU A 122 -3.95 14.91 -14.01
C LEU A 122 -4.50 15.37 -12.65
N CYS A 123 -5.60 16.11 -12.68
CA CYS A 123 -6.36 16.41 -11.47
C CYS A 123 -7.31 15.25 -11.13
N ASN A 124 -7.48 14.95 -9.84
CA ASN A 124 -8.49 14.01 -9.37
C ASN A 124 -9.81 14.70 -8.95
N ALA A 125 -9.89 16.03 -9.06
CA ALA A 125 -11.06 16.82 -8.62
C ALA A 125 -12.30 16.70 -9.53
N LEU A 126 -12.10 16.34 -10.81
CA LEU A 126 -13.17 16.07 -11.77
C LEU A 126 -12.80 14.87 -12.63
N LEU A 127 -13.61 13.82 -12.58
CA LEU A 127 -13.37 12.54 -13.23
C LEU A 127 -14.68 11.95 -13.74
N ALA A 128 -14.75 11.45 -14.98
CA ALA A 128 -15.93 10.73 -15.45
C ALA A 128 -15.57 9.39 -16.10
N SER A 129 -16.37 8.35 -15.86
CA SER A 129 -16.09 7.04 -16.47
C SER A 129 -17.30 6.13 -16.58
N GLN A 130 -17.17 5.11 -17.43
CA GLN A 130 -18.08 3.97 -17.39
C GLN A 130 -17.76 3.10 -16.15
N PRO A 131 -18.74 2.32 -15.64
CA PRO A 131 -18.48 1.33 -14.60
C PRO A 131 -17.35 0.38 -15.02
N ARG A 132 -16.56 -0.08 -14.04
CA ARG A 132 -15.45 -1.04 -14.23
C ARG A 132 -14.39 -0.58 -15.24
N SER A 133 -14.11 0.73 -15.23
CA SER A 133 -13.01 1.31 -16.01
C SER A 133 -11.67 0.65 -15.64
N PRO A 134 -10.92 0.06 -16.58
CA PRO A 134 -9.63 -0.59 -16.29
C PRO A 134 -8.61 0.35 -15.66
N PHE A 135 -8.67 1.65 -16.00
CA PHE A 135 -7.81 2.66 -15.40
C PHE A 135 -8.16 2.88 -13.92
N LEU A 136 -9.45 2.98 -13.58
CA LEU A 136 -9.88 3.09 -12.18
C LEU A 136 -9.64 1.80 -11.39
N GLN A 137 -9.72 0.62 -12.02
CA GLN A 137 -9.34 -0.63 -11.37
C GLN A 137 -7.84 -0.59 -10.97
N ALA A 138 -6.96 -0.14 -11.86
CA ALA A 138 -5.54 0.05 -11.53
C ALA A 138 -5.31 1.08 -10.41
N VAL A 139 -6.10 2.16 -10.35
CA VAL A 139 -6.10 3.10 -9.21
C VAL A 139 -6.53 2.41 -7.91
N ILE A 140 -7.60 1.62 -7.93
CA ILE A 140 -8.11 0.92 -6.74
C ILE A 140 -7.14 -0.18 -6.27
N ASP A 141 -6.53 -0.91 -7.19
CA ASP A 141 -5.53 -1.93 -6.89
C ASP A 141 -4.29 -1.30 -6.24
N PHE A 142 -3.83 -0.15 -6.77
CA PHE A 142 -2.75 0.64 -6.16
C PHE A 142 -3.11 1.13 -4.76
N LEU A 143 -4.31 1.69 -4.58
CA LEU A 143 -4.77 2.14 -3.26
C LEU A 143 -4.79 0.96 -2.28
N ALA A 144 -5.27 -0.21 -2.70
CA ALA A 144 -5.37 -1.40 -1.87
C ALA A 144 -4.00 -2.01 -1.50
N SER A 145 -3.00 -1.95 -2.40
CA SER A 145 -1.65 -2.45 -2.12
C SER A 145 -0.84 -1.51 -1.22
N ASN A 146 -1.16 -0.22 -1.21
CA ASN A 146 -0.42 0.82 -0.50
C ASN A 146 -0.92 1.00 0.95
N ASN A 147 -0.62 0.03 1.81
CA ASN A 147 -0.92 0.13 3.24
C ASN A 147 -0.24 1.37 3.85
N THR A 148 -1.05 2.22 4.49
CA THR A 148 -0.80 3.65 4.77
C THR A 148 0.27 3.96 5.83
N LYS A 149 1.18 3.03 6.16
CA LYS A 149 2.15 3.20 7.26
C LYS A 149 3.31 4.17 6.96
N GLY A 150 3.76 4.28 5.70
CA GLY A 150 4.84 5.20 5.31
C GLY A 150 4.34 6.53 4.73
N PHE A 151 3.53 6.45 3.67
CA PHE A 151 3.14 7.62 2.86
C PHE A 151 1.94 8.41 3.42
N ALA A 152 1.43 8.00 4.57
CA ALA A 152 0.23 8.48 5.25
C ALA A 152 -0.01 10.00 5.16
N HIS A 153 1.04 10.82 5.26
CA HIS A 153 0.95 12.27 5.34
C HIS A 153 1.04 13.02 4.00
N ASP A 154 1.53 12.41 2.92
CA ASP A 154 1.47 13.02 1.58
C ASP A 154 0.16 12.63 0.89
N ILE A 155 -0.86 13.44 1.11
CA ILE A 155 -2.20 13.29 0.53
C ILE A 155 -2.12 13.24 -1.01
N LEU A 156 -1.29 14.10 -1.62
CA LEU A 156 -1.21 14.21 -3.08
C LEU A 156 -0.61 12.96 -3.73
N ALA A 157 0.40 12.36 -3.08
CA ALA A 157 1.09 11.16 -3.56
C ALA A 157 0.48 9.82 -3.10
N THR A 158 -0.42 9.83 -2.09
CA THR A 158 -1.13 8.61 -1.66
C THR A 158 -2.45 8.39 -2.37
N THR A 159 -3.28 9.42 -2.44
CA THR A 159 -4.66 9.32 -2.94
C THR A 159 -5.01 10.41 -3.95
N GLY A 160 -4.26 11.51 -3.96
CA GLY A 160 -4.50 12.69 -4.76
C GLY A 160 -3.93 12.67 -6.19
N PRO A 161 -3.70 13.85 -6.80
CA PRO A 161 -3.37 13.99 -8.22
C PRO A 161 -1.96 13.50 -8.59
N VAL A 162 -0.99 13.50 -7.67
CA VAL A 162 0.37 12.98 -7.94
C VAL A 162 0.35 11.46 -8.07
N MET A 163 -0.45 10.77 -7.26
CA MET A 163 -0.75 9.34 -7.43
C MET A 163 -1.43 9.09 -8.78
N LEU A 164 -2.51 9.82 -9.09
CA LEU A 164 -3.29 9.63 -10.32
C LEU A 164 -2.44 9.84 -11.58
N GLN A 165 -1.62 10.89 -11.61
CA GLN A 165 -0.67 11.16 -12.70
C GLN A 165 0.37 10.03 -12.84
N SER A 166 0.87 9.48 -11.74
CA SER A 166 1.82 8.37 -11.78
C SER A 166 1.20 7.10 -12.39
N ILE A 167 -0.05 6.79 -12.05
CA ILE A 167 -0.77 5.65 -12.65
C ILE A 167 -1.08 5.89 -14.13
N TYR A 168 -1.37 7.13 -14.53
CA TYR A 168 -1.53 7.52 -15.95
C TYR A 168 -0.23 7.38 -16.75
N GLU A 169 0.91 7.74 -16.19
CA GLU A 169 2.22 7.50 -16.80
C GLU A 169 2.53 5.99 -16.90
N LEU A 170 2.25 5.22 -15.83
CA LEU A 170 2.43 3.77 -15.79
C LEU A 170 1.54 3.03 -16.80
N SER A 171 0.32 3.51 -17.06
CA SER A 171 -0.59 2.96 -18.08
C SER A 171 -0.17 3.27 -19.52
N ASN A 172 1.01 3.89 -19.72
CA ASN A 172 1.47 4.47 -20.99
C ASN A 172 0.45 5.47 -21.58
N LYS A 173 -0.27 6.20 -20.71
CA LYS A 173 -1.35 7.13 -21.07
C LYS A 173 -2.57 6.50 -21.77
N VAL A 174 -2.77 5.19 -21.61
CA VAL A 174 -3.89 4.46 -22.22
C VAL A 174 -5.09 4.43 -21.28
N GLY A 175 -6.30 4.63 -21.83
CA GLY A 175 -7.56 4.50 -21.10
C GLY A 175 -8.07 5.78 -20.45
N VAL A 176 -7.40 6.91 -20.68
CA VAL A 176 -7.79 8.25 -20.20
C VAL A 176 -7.92 9.22 -21.38
N ASP A 177 -9.06 9.89 -21.46
CA ASP A 177 -9.34 11.03 -22.33
C ASP A 177 -8.93 12.31 -21.57
N ALA A 178 -7.67 12.70 -21.72
CA ALA A 178 -7.06 13.77 -20.94
C ALA A 178 -7.24 15.15 -21.61
N HIS A 179 -8.01 16.03 -20.96
CA HIS A 179 -8.32 17.36 -21.48
C HIS A 179 -7.33 18.44 -20.97
N PRO A 180 -7.04 19.48 -21.78
CA PRO A 180 -6.26 20.64 -21.34
C PRO A 180 -6.92 21.38 -20.17
N ALA A 181 -6.11 21.93 -19.26
CA ALA A 181 -6.56 22.56 -18.02
C ALA A 181 -7.69 23.59 -18.21
N ILE A 182 -7.61 24.43 -19.26
CA ILE A 182 -8.62 25.46 -19.57
C ILE A 182 -10.06 24.92 -19.60
N ARG A 183 -10.28 23.64 -19.97
CA ARG A 183 -11.62 23.03 -20.05
C ARG A 183 -12.35 22.97 -18.71
N PHE A 184 -11.64 22.81 -17.59
CA PHE A 184 -12.23 22.56 -16.26
C PHE A 184 -11.61 23.41 -15.12
N TYR A 185 -10.37 23.88 -15.31
CA TYR A 185 -9.58 24.65 -14.35
C TYR A 185 -8.98 25.88 -15.07
N PRO A 186 -9.82 26.83 -15.51
CA PRO A 186 -9.36 28.03 -16.23
C PRO A 186 -8.46 28.94 -15.40
N PHE A 187 -8.52 28.82 -14.07
CA PHE A 187 -7.78 29.64 -13.12
C PHE A 187 -6.94 28.81 -12.15
N VAL A 188 -5.80 29.37 -11.73
CA VAL A 188 -5.00 28.89 -10.60
C VAL A 188 -5.60 29.35 -9.28
N ASN A 189 -5.15 28.74 -8.18
CA ASN A 189 -5.47 29.21 -6.84
C ASN A 189 -5.17 30.71 -6.64
N ASN A 190 -6.10 31.43 -5.99
CA ASN A 190 -6.05 32.87 -5.71
C ASN A 190 -6.05 33.79 -6.95
N ALA A 191 -6.53 33.34 -8.12
CA ALA A 191 -6.72 34.21 -9.27
C ALA A 191 -7.78 35.30 -8.98
N PRO A 192 -7.56 36.59 -9.35
CA PRO A 192 -8.53 37.66 -9.14
C PRO A 192 -9.91 37.40 -9.76
N GLU A 193 -9.96 36.61 -10.83
CA GLU A 193 -11.18 36.22 -11.52
C GLU A 193 -12.09 35.34 -10.65
N LEU A 194 -11.53 34.48 -9.79
CA LEU A 194 -12.31 33.68 -8.83
C LEU A 194 -13.03 34.56 -7.81
N LEU A 195 -12.37 35.62 -7.33
CA LEU A 195 -12.98 36.59 -6.42
C LEU A 195 -14.15 37.31 -7.09
N ARG A 196 -13.99 37.73 -8.36
CA ARG A 196 -15.06 38.38 -9.14
C ARG A 196 -16.24 37.45 -9.42
N LEU A 197 -16.00 36.17 -9.66
CA LEU A 197 -17.06 35.17 -9.85
C LEU A 197 -17.91 34.99 -8.57
N ALA A 198 -17.28 35.06 -7.39
CA ALA A 198 -17.97 34.97 -6.10
C ALA A 198 -18.84 36.21 -5.76
N GLU A 199 -18.64 37.35 -6.43
CA GLU A 199 -19.43 38.58 -6.20
C GLU A 199 -20.85 38.53 -6.81
N ASN A 200 -21.15 37.55 -7.67
CA ASN A 200 -22.47 37.37 -8.32
C ASN A 200 -23.07 38.67 -8.90
N SER A 201 -22.27 39.35 -9.73
CA SER A 201 -22.58 40.62 -10.38
C SER A 201 -22.74 40.49 -11.90
N ALA A 202 -23.17 41.54 -12.60
CA ALA A 202 -23.19 41.54 -14.06
C ALA A 202 -21.79 41.26 -14.67
N THR A 203 -20.72 41.62 -13.95
CA THR A 203 -19.34 41.31 -14.33
C THR A 203 -19.05 39.81 -14.24
N SER A 204 -19.62 39.08 -13.28
CA SER A 204 -19.40 37.64 -13.16
C SER A 204 -20.10 36.85 -14.27
N GLU A 205 -21.28 37.27 -14.72
CA GLU A 205 -21.94 36.64 -15.89
C GLU A 205 -21.14 36.83 -17.18
N SER A 206 -20.59 38.02 -17.41
CA SER A 206 -19.71 38.27 -18.56
C SER A 206 -18.48 37.33 -18.57
N ILE A 207 -17.90 37.05 -17.40
CA ILE A 207 -16.79 36.09 -17.27
C ILE A 207 -17.27 34.65 -17.55
N ARG A 208 -18.45 34.25 -17.06
CA ARG A 208 -19.04 32.93 -17.35
C ARG A 208 -19.29 32.74 -18.85
N GLU A 209 -19.87 33.73 -19.52
CA GLU A 209 -20.09 33.70 -20.98
C GLU A 209 -18.77 33.62 -21.76
N GLU A 210 -17.74 34.38 -21.39
CA GLU A 210 -16.42 34.30 -22.02
C GLU A 210 -15.79 32.90 -21.86
N LEU A 211 -15.85 32.32 -20.67
CA LEU A 211 -15.36 30.96 -20.41
C LEU A 211 -16.13 29.89 -21.20
N VAL A 212 -17.45 29.98 -21.31
CA VAL A 212 -18.25 29.07 -22.14
C VAL A 212 -17.83 29.17 -23.62
N ASN A 213 -17.61 30.38 -24.13
CA ASN A 213 -17.13 30.62 -25.50
C ASN A 213 -15.71 30.09 -25.75
N LEU A 214 -14.86 30.03 -24.72
CA LEU A 214 -13.53 29.38 -24.75
C LEU A 214 -13.61 27.84 -24.63
N GLY A 215 -14.80 27.27 -24.46
CA GLY A 215 -15.01 25.82 -24.33
C GLY A 215 -14.75 25.27 -22.93
N CYS A 216 -14.81 26.11 -21.90
CA CYS A 216 -14.76 25.74 -20.49
C CYS A 216 -16.11 25.16 -20.05
N PHE A 217 -16.11 24.01 -19.39
CA PHE A 217 -17.31 23.38 -18.83
C PHE A 217 -17.52 23.67 -17.34
N ALA A 218 -16.44 23.99 -16.62
CA ALA A 218 -16.48 24.22 -15.19
C ALA A 218 -15.38 25.20 -14.72
N VAL A 219 -15.55 25.71 -13.50
CA VAL A 219 -14.54 26.47 -12.75
C VAL A 219 -14.32 25.80 -11.39
N HIS A 220 -13.08 25.38 -11.13
CA HIS A 220 -12.65 24.97 -9.79
C HIS A 220 -12.26 26.20 -8.97
N HIS A 221 -12.90 26.40 -7.83
CA HIS A 221 -12.66 27.56 -6.96
C HIS A 221 -11.49 27.36 -5.98
N TRP A 222 -10.87 26.17 -5.93
CA TRP A 222 -9.71 25.84 -5.11
C TRP A 222 -9.88 26.26 -3.64
N ALA A 223 -11.02 25.92 -3.04
CA ALA A 223 -11.39 26.35 -1.70
C ALA A 223 -10.46 25.79 -0.61
N ASN A 224 -9.70 24.72 -0.92
CA ASN A 224 -8.67 24.13 -0.06
C ASN A 224 -9.15 23.87 1.38
N SER A 225 -10.41 23.43 1.52
CA SER A 225 -11.11 23.27 2.81
C SER A 225 -10.53 22.20 3.73
N TRP A 226 -9.53 21.46 3.24
CA TRP A 226 -8.71 20.49 3.97
C TRP A 226 -7.38 21.07 4.50
N LEU A 227 -6.91 22.24 4.00
CA LEU A 227 -5.65 22.88 4.45
C LEU A 227 -5.80 23.67 5.76
N THR A 228 -7.00 24.16 6.08
CA THR A 228 -7.25 25.06 7.23
C THR A 228 -7.43 24.34 8.56
N GLN A 229 -7.32 23.00 8.60
CA GLN A 229 -7.46 22.22 9.84
C GLN A 229 -6.16 22.19 10.65
N SER A 230 -5.76 23.36 11.17
CA SER A 230 -4.91 23.38 12.36
C SER A 230 -5.69 22.80 13.55
N SER A 231 -5.18 21.73 14.16
CA SER A 231 -5.59 21.21 15.47
C SER A 231 -7.03 20.66 15.63
N GLU A 232 -7.75 20.32 14.56
CA GLU A 232 -8.80 19.30 14.70
C GLU A 232 -8.12 17.95 14.94
N ALA A 233 -8.05 17.55 16.21
CA ALA A 233 -7.50 16.27 16.63
C ALA A 233 -8.18 15.13 15.86
N LEU A 234 -7.35 14.21 15.34
CA LEU A 234 -7.71 12.98 14.62
C LEU A 234 -9.13 12.46 14.92
N LEU A 235 -10.11 12.95 14.18
CA LEU A 235 -11.41 12.29 14.03
C LEU A 235 -11.29 11.13 13.05
N ASN A 236 -10.31 10.27 13.32
CA ASN A 236 -10.54 8.86 13.08
C ASN A 236 -11.83 8.50 13.83
N PRO A 237 -12.75 7.73 13.23
CA PRO A 237 -13.56 6.83 14.02
C PRO A 237 -12.58 5.79 14.61
N ASP A 238 -11.92 6.16 15.71
CA ASP A 238 -11.19 5.24 16.56
C ASP A 238 -12.07 3.99 16.74
N PRO A 239 -11.55 2.77 16.49
CA PRO A 239 -12.32 1.55 16.71
C PRO A 239 -12.93 1.44 18.13
N LYS A 240 -12.42 2.22 19.09
CA LYS A 240 -12.93 2.40 20.45
C LYS A 240 -13.76 3.68 20.69
N SER A 241 -13.84 4.63 19.76
CA SER A 241 -14.81 5.75 19.80
C SER A 241 -16.20 5.34 19.29
N ILE A 242 -16.30 4.14 18.72
CA ILE A 242 -17.55 3.41 18.43
C ILE A 242 -18.18 2.84 19.74
N ASN A 243 -17.92 3.43 20.91
CA ASN A 243 -18.43 2.95 22.20
C ASN A 243 -19.88 3.43 22.49
N GLY A 244 -20.77 2.63 23.09
CA GLY A 244 -20.64 1.22 23.44
C GLY A 244 -21.27 0.27 22.42
N TYR A 245 -20.55 -0.09 21.36
CA TYR A 245 -20.75 -1.39 20.73
C TYR A 245 -19.78 -2.35 21.42
N ASP A 246 -20.30 -3.25 22.26
CA ASP A 246 -19.49 -4.27 22.91
C ASP A 246 -19.06 -5.32 21.89
N PHE A 247 -17.82 -5.24 21.39
CA PHE A 247 -17.15 -6.37 20.76
C PHE A 247 -16.47 -7.21 21.84
N TYR A 248 -17.07 -8.34 22.20
CA TYR A 248 -16.44 -9.37 23.05
C TYR A 248 -15.82 -10.48 22.19
N PRO A 249 -14.49 -10.67 22.22
CA PRO A 249 -13.84 -11.83 21.64
C PRO A 249 -13.38 -12.84 22.73
N ARG A 250 -14.03 -14.01 22.81
CA ARG A 250 -13.44 -15.29 23.30
C ARG A 250 -14.06 -16.42 22.46
N GLN A 251 -13.30 -17.31 21.81
CA GLN A 251 -12.24 -18.28 22.19
C GLN A 251 -12.75 -19.71 22.44
N ASP A 252 -14.07 -19.96 22.35
CA ASP A 252 -14.67 -21.29 22.57
C ASP A 252 -15.86 -21.65 21.66
N SER A 253 -15.94 -21.11 20.44
CA SER A 253 -16.97 -21.52 19.46
C SER A 253 -16.43 -21.72 18.02
N PRO A 254 -16.32 -22.97 17.55
CA PRO A 254 -16.31 -23.30 16.14
C PRO A 254 -17.77 -23.45 15.64
N GLY A 255 -18.22 -22.49 14.82
CA GLY A 255 -19.55 -22.50 14.18
C GLY A 255 -19.59 -21.46 13.06
N ALA A 256 -20.12 -21.69 11.87
CA ALA A 256 -21.07 -22.71 11.44
C ALA A 256 -22.37 -22.73 12.26
N ASP A 257 -23.06 -21.58 12.33
CA ASP A 257 -24.51 -21.59 12.14
C ASP A 257 -25.03 -20.25 11.58
N LEU A 258 -25.67 -20.29 10.41
CA LEU A 258 -26.46 -19.19 9.85
C LEU A 258 -27.92 -19.62 9.67
N PHE A 259 -28.38 -20.63 10.41
CA PHE A 259 -29.80 -20.88 10.63
C PHE A 259 -30.29 -20.27 11.95
N ASN A 260 -31.53 -19.78 11.91
CA ASN A 260 -32.19 -19.05 12.98
C ASN A 260 -32.14 -19.80 14.33
N GLY A 261 -31.30 -19.34 15.25
CA GLY A 261 -31.03 -19.96 16.56
C GLY A 261 -32.17 -19.86 17.59
N GLY A 262 -33.36 -20.35 17.25
CA GLY A 262 -34.35 -20.87 18.21
C GLY A 262 -34.92 -19.90 19.26
N ARG A 263 -34.91 -18.58 19.04
CA ARG A 263 -35.58 -17.62 19.93
C ARG A 263 -36.96 -17.26 19.39
N ASP A 264 -37.96 -17.27 20.28
CA ASP A 264 -39.32 -16.86 19.94
C ASP A 264 -39.36 -15.37 19.54
N ILE A 265 -39.66 -15.12 18.27
CA ILE A 265 -39.67 -13.79 17.67
C ILE A 265 -40.85 -12.94 18.16
N MET A 266 -41.91 -13.57 18.70
CA MET A 266 -43.02 -12.87 19.35
C MET A 266 -42.56 -12.22 20.67
N LEU A 267 -41.62 -12.85 21.39
CA LEU A 267 -41.00 -12.28 22.58
C LEU A 267 -40.16 -11.04 22.26
N LEU A 268 -39.56 -10.99 21.07
CA LEU A 268 -38.83 -9.81 20.58
C LEU A 268 -39.82 -8.69 20.19
N ALA A 269 -40.89 -9.03 19.47
CA ALA A 269 -41.96 -8.10 19.10
C ALA A 269 -42.64 -7.47 20.33
N ASP A 270 -42.91 -8.23 21.38
CA ASP A 270 -43.49 -7.72 22.64
C ASP A 270 -42.55 -6.79 23.41
N ARG A 271 -41.23 -7.02 23.33
CA ARG A 271 -40.24 -6.10 23.93
C ARG A 271 -40.15 -4.79 23.16
N CYS A 272 -40.30 -4.82 21.83
CA CYS A 272 -40.38 -3.62 21.01
C CYS A 272 -41.71 -2.86 21.22
N ARG A 273 -42.85 -3.56 21.33
CA ARG A 273 -44.17 -2.96 21.58
C ARG A 273 -44.23 -2.12 22.86
N ASN A 274 -43.50 -2.52 23.90
CA ASN A 274 -43.58 -1.93 25.24
C ASN A 274 -42.42 -0.97 25.60
N ASN A 275 -41.50 -0.68 24.68
CA ASN A 275 -40.35 0.19 24.96
C ASN A 275 -40.16 1.27 23.88
N PRO A 276 -40.50 2.55 24.15
CA PRO A 276 -40.48 3.64 23.16
C PRO A 276 -39.06 4.10 22.76
N LYS A 277 -38.00 3.34 23.12
CA LYS A 277 -36.59 3.64 22.84
C LYS A 277 -35.94 2.65 21.88
N VAL A 278 -36.74 1.87 21.13
CA VAL A 278 -36.29 0.80 20.23
C VAL A 278 -36.86 1.01 18.83
N VAL A 279 -36.04 0.81 17.79
CA VAL A 279 -36.40 0.93 16.36
C VAL A 279 -35.79 -0.26 15.60
N ALA A 280 -36.45 -0.71 14.53
CA ALA A 280 -36.03 -1.82 13.66
C ALA A 280 -35.97 -1.39 12.18
N PHE A 281 -35.22 -2.13 11.37
CA PHE A 281 -34.93 -1.84 9.96
C PHE A 281 -35.20 -3.06 9.06
N ASN A 282 -35.31 -2.85 7.75
CA ASN A 282 -35.28 -3.92 6.74
C ASN A 282 -34.44 -3.50 5.51
N THR A 283 -34.16 -4.44 4.60
CA THR A 283 -33.06 -4.31 3.62
C THR A 283 -33.46 -3.91 2.19
N LYS A 284 -34.72 -3.54 1.92
CA LYS A 284 -35.17 -3.11 0.59
C LYS A 284 -35.28 -1.59 0.44
N GLY A 285 -34.13 -0.95 0.28
CA GLY A 285 -33.96 0.36 -0.38
C GLY A 285 -34.59 1.58 0.29
N PHE A 286 -33.76 2.44 0.89
CA PHE A 286 -33.93 3.88 1.13
C PHE A 286 -35.37 4.46 1.23
N ALA A 287 -36.26 3.82 2.00
CA ALA A 287 -37.60 4.33 2.31
C ALA A 287 -37.84 4.29 3.83
N LYS A 288 -38.04 5.47 4.41
CA LYS A 288 -38.13 5.68 5.86
C LYS A 288 -39.57 5.47 6.34
N HIS A 289 -39.91 4.25 6.74
CA HIS A 289 -41.17 3.98 7.44
C HIS A 289 -40.98 3.82 8.95
N THR A 290 -41.62 4.70 9.72
CA THR A 290 -41.76 4.56 11.17
C THR A 290 -42.64 3.35 11.47
N ILE A 291 -42.08 2.34 12.12
CA ILE A 291 -42.84 1.20 12.64
C ILE A 291 -43.70 1.71 13.81
N CYS A 292 -45.01 1.68 13.65
CA CYS A 292 -45.99 2.09 14.65
C CYS A 292 -46.64 0.84 15.29
N ALA A 293 -47.36 1.02 16.39
CA ALA A 293 -47.94 -0.09 17.18
C ALA A 293 -48.92 -1.02 16.44
N THR A 294 -49.31 -0.68 15.21
CA THR A 294 -50.22 -1.44 14.33
C THR A 294 -49.50 -2.24 13.23
N THR A 295 -48.17 -2.24 13.16
CA THR A 295 -47.42 -2.97 12.12
C THR A 295 -47.61 -4.49 12.24
N ASP A 296 -48.08 -5.12 11.16
CA ASP A 296 -48.23 -6.57 11.06
C ASP A 296 -46.87 -7.27 10.82
N PHE A 297 -46.26 -7.72 11.92
CA PHE A 297 -45.03 -8.50 11.89
C PHE A 297 -45.18 -9.85 11.16
N GLN A 298 -46.38 -10.42 11.07
CA GLN A 298 -46.61 -11.72 10.45
C GLN A 298 -46.29 -11.69 8.95
N THR A 299 -46.59 -10.57 8.28
CA THR A 299 -46.30 -10.37 6.86
C THR A 299 -44.81 -10.17 6.58
N MET A 300 -44.06 -9.50 7.47
CA MET A 300 -42.60 -9.37 7.34
C MET A 300 -41.87 -10.73 7.45
N LEU A 301 -42.33 -11.62 8.34
CA LEU A 301 -41.71 -12.92 8.60
C LEU A 301 -41.88 -13.93 7.44
N ASN A 302 -42.84 -13.71 6.53
CA ASN A 302 -43.10 -14.60 5.40
C ASN A 302 -42.24 -14.29 4.16
N ALA A 303 -41.42 -13.23 4.18
CA ALA A 303 -40.48 -12.93 3.11
C ALA A 303 -39.31 -13.94 3.12
N LYS A 304 -39.16 -14.73 2.04
CA LYS A 304 -38.17 -15.82 1.92
C LYS A 304 -36.71 -15.34 1.69
N SER A 305 -36.29 -14.24 2.30
CA SER A 305 -34.92 -13.72 2.21
C SER A 305 -34.44 -13.24 3.58
N ASN A 306 -33.17 -13.52 3.90
CA ASN A 306 -32.59 -13.32 5.22
C ASN A 306 -32.51 -11.83 5.63
N GLU A 307 -33.48 -11.32 6.39
CA GLU A 307 -33.47 -9.95 6.94
C GLU A 307 -33.46 -9.99 8.49
N GLY A 308 -32.41 -9.42 9.12
CA GLY A 308 -32.21 -9.38 10.58
C GLY A 308 -32.41 -7.99 11.21
N ILE A 309 -32.62 -7.92 12.53
CA ILE A 309 -33.03 -6.71 13.28
C ILE A 309 -32.10 -6.47 14.51
N TYR A 310 -31.73 -5.21 14.81
CA TYR A 310 -30.68 -4.82 15.80
C TYR A 310 -31.04 -3.58 16.68
N VAL A 311 -30.46 -3.43 17.90
CA VAL A 311 -30.82 -2.41 18.95
C VAL A 311 -29.62 -2.05 19.91
N LYS A 312 -29.53 -0.84 20.53
CA LYS A 312 -28.42 -0.39 21.44
C LYS A 312 -28.76 0.69 22.53
N HIS A 313 -27.94 0.83 23.59
CA HIS A 313 -27.97 1.86 24.69
C HIS A 313 -26.58 2.58 24.85
N ARG A 314 -26.36 3.50 25.81
CA ARG A 314 -25.57 4.73 25.51
C ARG A 314 -24.16 5.07 26.11
N ASN A 315 -23.78 4.81 27.38
CA ASN A 315 -22.70 5.61 28.05
C ASN A 315 -21.50 4.86 28.71
N ASN A 316 -20.23 5.20 28.41
CA ASN A 316 -19.03 5.25 29.31
C ASN A 316 -17.73 5.76 28.57
N PRO A 317 -16.69 6.37 29.22
CA PRO A 317 -15.46 6.90 28.56
C PRO A 317 -14.09 6.28 28.99
N TRP A 318 -12.97 6.63 28.32
CA TRP A 318 -11.58 6.14 28.53
C TRP A 318 -10.46 7.22 28.33
N THR A 319 -9.19 6.87 28.60
CA THR A 319 -7.98 7.75 28.67
C THR A 319 -6.88 7.46 27.63
N GLU A 320 -5.96 8.42 27.39
CA GLU A 320 -5.01 8.48 26.26
C GLU A 320 -3.59 7.91 26.48
N GLN A 321 -3.02 7.36 25.40
CA GLN A 321 -1.62 7.43 24.91
C GLN A 321 -1.56 6.69 23.54
N SER A 322 -0.72 7.00 22.55
CA SER A 322 0.24 8.11 22.32
C SER A 322 0.61 8.18 20.82
N ASN A 323 0.92 9.36 20.25
CA ASN A 323 1.26 9.56 18.82
C ASN A 323 2.48 10.48 18.62
N GLN A 324 3.34 10.18 17.63
CA GLN A 324 4.41 11.05 17.09
C GLN A 324 4.48 10.87 15.55
N PRO A 325 4.76 11.92 14.76
CA PRO A 325 4.77 11.85 13.28
C PRO A 325 6.12 11.43 12.68
N LEU A 326 6.05 10.69 11.56
CA LEU A 326 7.20 10.25 10.76
C LEU A 326 7.73 11.38 9.85
N SER A 327 9.06 11.60 9.82
CA SER A 327 9.73 12.46 8.83
C SER A 327 10.45 11.62 7.77
N MET A 328 9.78 11.34 6.65
CA MET A 328 10.43 10.66 5.52
C MET A 328 11.32 11.62 4.72
N GLN A 329 12.49 11.14 4.31
CA GLN A 329 13.37 11.81 3.35
C GLN A 329 13.70 10.87 2.18
N PHE A 330 14.28 11.41 1.11
CA PHE A 330 14.76 10.62 -0.03
C PHE A 330 16.27 10.78 -0.26
N ALA A 331 16.92 9.70 -0.69
CA ALA A 331 18.28 9.71 -1.24
C ALA A 331 18.24 9.44 -2.75
N ASN A 332 19.12 10.08 -3.52
CA ASN A 332 19.30 9.82 -4.96
C ASN A 332 20.68 9.19 -5.18
N LEU A 333 20.73 7.86 -5.20
CA LEU A 333 21.95 7.08 -5.27
C LEU A 333 22.42 7.01 -6.73
N THR A 334 23.56 7.63 -7.06
CA THR A 334 23.99 7.84 -8.46
C THR A 334 25.08 6.87 -8.95
N ALA A 335 25.79 6.18 -8.06
CA ALA A 335 27.00 5.40 -8.38
C ALA A 335 26.95 3.92 -7.94
N VAL A 336 25.77 3.43 -7.57
CA VAL A 336 25.54 2.11 -6.94
C VAL A 336 25.18 0.99 -7.93
N GLY A 337 24.76 1.34 -9.14
CA GLY A 337 24.26 0.39 -10.14
C GLY A 337 24.21 0.98 -11.56
N PRO A 338 23.62 0.25 -12.53
CA PRO A 338 23.60 0.67 -13.94
C PRO A 338 22.92 2.02 -14.21
N LYS A 339 22.01 2.46 -13.34
CA LYS A 339 21.32 3.74 -13.41
C LYS A 339 21.17 4.33 -11.99
N PRO A 340 21.13 5.66 -11.85
CA PRO A 340 20.74 6.27 -10.58
C PRO A 340 19.38 5.76 -10.11
N PHE A 341 19.23 5.52 -8.81
CA PHE A 341 17.94 5.18 -8.21
C PHE A 341 17.64 5.97 -6.94
N ARG A 342 16.35 6.25 -6.73
CA ARG A 342 15.85 7.03 -5.60
C ARG A 342 15.23 6.10 -4.56
N LEU A 343 15.63 6.25 -3.30
CA LEU A 343 15.02 5.56 -2.17
C LEU A 343 14.40 6.57 -1.20
N PHE A 344 13.19 6.29 -0.75
CA PHE A 344 12.61 6.81 0.49
C PHE A 344 13.19 6.04 1.69
N LEU A 345 13.46 6.76 2.77
CA LEU A 345 14.20 6.33 3.95
C LEU A 345 13.42 6.69 5.24
N ASP A 346 13.51 5.85 6.28
CA ASP A 346 12.75 5.99 7.54
C ASP A 346 13.56 6.67 8.66
N ASP A 347 13.94 7.94 8.46
CA ASP A 347 14.86 8.62 9.40
C ASP A 347 14.32 8.92 10.79
N ALA A 348 13.00 8.84 10.96
CA ALA A 348 12.37 9.11 12.25
C ALA A 348 12.37 7.88 13.17
N ASN A 349 12.40 6.66 12.60
CA ASN A 349 12.41 5.41 13.38
C ASN A 349 13.63 4.50 13.14
N ASP A 350 14.43 4.75 12.09
CA ASP A 350 15.66 4.02 11.79
C ASP A 350 16.90 4.90 12.02
N SER A 351 17.73 4.50 12.96
CA SER A 351 18.97 5.16 13.33
C SER A 351 20.21 4.53 12.70
N THR A 352 20.05 3.44 11.94
CA THR A 352 21.17 2.63 11.41
C THR A 352 21.20 2.66 9.88
N VAL A 353 20.25 2.00 9.20
CA VAL A 353 20.36 1.73 7.76
C VAL A 353 20.08 3.00 6.95
N SER A 354 18.97 3.66 7.25
CA SER A 354 18.49 4.88 6.58
C SER A 354 19.48 6.06 6.70
N PRO A 355 20.07 6.36 7.88
CA PRO A 355 21.14 7.35 8.00
C PRO A 355 22.41 6.99 7.24
N TYR A 356 22.83 5.71 7.27
CA TYR A 356 24.02 5.26 6.55
C TYR A 356 23.86 5.44 5.03
N ILE A 357 22.73 5.00 4.47
CA ILE A 357 22.44 5.12 3.03
C ILE A 357 22.47 6.59 2.58
N ARG A 358 21.90 7.51 3.36
CA ARG A 358 21.95 8.94 3.06
C ARG A 358 23.36 9.50 3.11
N HIS A 359 24.13 9.15 4.13
CA HIS A 359 25.46 9.74 4.30
C HIS A 359 26.45 9.21 3.26
N ASN A 360 26.51 7.88 3.11
CA ASN A 360 27.50 7.19 2.29
C ASN A 360 27.08 7.01 0.82
N GLN A 361 25.80 7.23 0.50
CA GLN A 361 25.22 7.00 -0.83
C GLN A 361 25.39 5.55 -1.33
N VAL A 362 25.48 4.60 -0.41
CA VAL A 362 25.62 3.15 -0.63
C VAL A 362 25.16 2.41 0.64
N TRP A 363 24.71 1.16 0.50
CA TRP A 363 24.54 0.19 1.59
C TRP A 363 25.45 -1.00 1.27
N GLU A 364 26.10 -1.59 2.28
CA GLU A 364 27.01 -2.75 2.13
C GLU A 364 27.90 -2.63 0.87
N PRO A 365 28.90 -1.72 0.87
CA PRO A 365 29.61 -1.33 -0.35
C PRO A 365 30.37 -2.48 -1.01
N VAL A 366 30.76 -3.51 -0.25
CA VAL A 366 31.46 -4.69 -0.76
C VAL A 366 30.49 -5.65 -1.47
N GLU A 367 29.34 -5.91 -0.87
CA GLU A 367 28.23 -6.74 -1.34
C GLU A 367 27.62 -6.10 -2.58
N THR A 368 27.39 -4.78 -2.55
CA THR A 368 26.95 -3.98 -3.69
C THR A 368 27.93 -4.11 -4.86
N ALA A 369 29.25 -4.02 -4.61
CA ALA A 369 30.26 -4.18 -5.65
C ALA A 369 30.35 -5.63 -6.19
N LEU A 370 30.08 -6.63 -5.36
CA LEU A 370 30.01 -8.04 -5.76
C LEU A 370 28.73 -8.32 -6.58
N ILE A 371 27.55 -7.92 -6.11
CA ILE A 371 26.26 -8.10 -6.79
C ILE A 371 26.29 -7.48 -8.19
N ASN A 372 26.86 -6.28 -8.34
CA ASN A 372 27.05 -5.62 -9.65
C ASN A 372 27.86 -6.44 -10.67
N LYS A 373 28.71 -7.37 -10.21
CA LYS A 373 29.50 -8.27 -11.07
C LYS A 373 28.84 -9.65 -11.22
N LEU A 374 28.20 -10.15 -10.16
CA LEU A 374 27.64 -11.50 -10.11
C LEU A 374 26.30 -11.60 -10.85
N VAL A 375 25.42 -10.60 -10.75
CA VAL A 375 24.07 -10.64 -11.36
C VAL A 375 24.10 -10.11 -12.80
N GLY A 376 23.51 -10.86 -13.72
CA GLY A 376 23.48 -10.56 -15.15
C GLY A 376 22.08 -10.30 -15.72
N SER A 377 22.04 -9.67 -16.89
CA SER A 377 20.79 -9.43 -17.63
C SER A 377 20.10 -10.74 -18.00
N GLY A 378 18.80 -10.85 -17.70
CA GLY A 378 17.99 -12.05 -17.88
C GLY A 378 17.97 -13.01 -16.69
N ASP A 379 18.83 -12.82 -15.67
CA ASP A 379 18.82 -13.66 -14.47
C ASP A 379 17.46 -13.54 -13.74
N THR A 380 17.03 -14.63 -13.10
CA THR A 380 15.96 -14.59 -12.08
C THR A 380 16.61 -14.67 -10.71
N VAL A 381 16.29 -13.72 -9.84
CA VAL A 381 16.95 -13.52 -8.55
C VAL A 381 15.95 -13.34 -7.42
N LEU A 382 16.32 -13.76 -6.21
CA LEU A 382 15.51 -13.61 -5.00
C LEU A 382 16.20 -12.67 -4.00
N ASP A 383 15.44 -11.79 -3.37
CA ASP A 383 15.87 -10.88 -2.31
C ASP A 383 15.08 -11.22 -1.03
N VAL A 384 15.69 -12.04 -0.16
CA VAL A 384 15.06 -12.57 1.05
C VAL A 384 15.53 -11.76 2.25
N GLY A 385 14.58 -11.10 2.93
CA GLY A 385 14.88 -10.00 3.84
C GLY A 385 15.23 -8.74 3.03
N ALA A 386 14.26 -8.30 2.22
CA ALA A 386 14.45 -7.18 1.30
C ALA A 386 14.48 -5.81 2.01
N HIS A 387 14.04 -5.72 3.28
CA HIS A 387 14.02 -4.49 4.09
C HIS A 387 13.31 -3.35 3.33
N ILE A 388 13.90 -2.15 3.24
CA ILE A 388 13.38 -1.03 2.44
C ILE A 388 13.65 -1.14 0.93
N GLY A 389 14.20 -2.26 0.44
CA GLY A 389 14.37 -2.54 -0.98
C GLY A 389 15.63 -1.98 -1.66
N TYR A 390 16.68 -1.64 -0.92
CA TYR A 390 17.95 -1.19 -1.50
C TYR A 390 18.48 -2.20 -2.54
N PHE A 391 18.61 -3.47 -2.14
CA PHE A 391 19.08 -4.53 -3.03
C PHE A 391 18.06 -4.88 -4.11
N THR A 392 16.77 -4.95 -3.78
CA THR A 392 15.69 -5.16 -4.77
C THR A 392 15.80 -4.20 -5.96
N VAL A 393 16.01 -2.90 -5.70
CA VAL A 393 16.12 -1.89 -6.76
C VAL A 393 17.40 -2.09 -7.58
N LEU A 394 18.54 -2.37 -6.94
CA LEU A 394 19.80 -2.68 -7.63
C LEU A 394 19.69 -3.93 -8.51
N LEU A 395 19.20 -5.04 -7.93
CA LEU A 395 18.98 -6.32 -8.60
C LEU A 395 18.06 -6.16 -9.83
N SER A 396 16.96 -5.43 -9.68
CA SER A 396 16.02 -5.13 -10.77
C SER A 396 16.67 -4.45 -11.96
N GLN A 397 17.61 -3.52 -11.72
CA GLN A 397 18.35 -2.87 -12.80
C GLN A 397 19.34 -3.83 -13.49
N LEU A 398 20.04 -4.66 -12.70
CA LEU A 398 21.05 -5.60 -13.20
C LEU A 398 20.44 -6.72 -14.05
N VAL A 399 19.33 -7.31 -13.60
CA VAL A 399 18.62 -8.35 -14.36
C VAL A 399 17.90 -7.81 -15.59
N GLY A 400 17.66 -6.50 -15.66
CA GLY A 400 17.05 -5.83 -16.81
C GLY A 400 15.59 -6.24 -17.07
N PRO A 401 14.98 -5.73 -18.15
CA PRO A 401 13.54 -5.88 -18.41
C PRO A 401 13.08 -7.31 -18.72
N HIS A 402 14.00 -8.23 -18.98
CA HIS A 402 13.71 -9.64 -19.26
C HIS A 402 14.00 -10.58 -18.08
N GLY A 403 14.82 -10.17 -17.12
CA GLY A 403 15.01 -10.90 -15.88
C GLY A 403 13.87 -10.67 -14.88
N LYS A 404 14.00 -11.26 -13.69
CA LYS A 404 12.98 -11.20 -12.63
C LYS A 404 13.61 -11.05 -11.25
N VAL A 405 12.97 -10.28 -10.38
CA VAL A 405 13.29 -10.17 -8.96
C VAL A 405 12.06 -10.59 -8.15
N TYR A 406 12.24 -11.44 -7.15
CA TYR A 406 11.21 -11.74 -6.15
C TYR A 406 11.73 -11.32 -4.79
N SER A 407 11.05 -10.37 -4.15
CA SER A 407 11.48 -9.72 -2.91
C SER A 407 10.54 -10.07 -1.77
N PHE A 408 11.08 -10.56 -0.67
CA PHE A 408 10.32 -11.04 0.49
C PHE A 408 10.67 -10.19 1.72
N GLU A 409 9.67 -9.47 2.23
CA GLU A 409 9.81 -8.61 3.42
C GLU A 409 8.58 -8.77 4.34
N PRO A 410 8.73 -9.35 5.55
CA PRO A 410 7.59 -9.62 6.43
C PRO A 410 7.11 -8.42 7.25
N GLU A 411 7.93 -7.41 7.56
CA GLU A 411 7.47 -6.27 8.36
C GLU A 411 6.65 -5.29 7.50
N PHE A 412 5.56 -4.74 8.04
CA PHE A 412 4.56 -4.01 7.25
C PHE A 412 5.00 -2.60 6.84
N ALA A 413 5.84 -1.90 7.62
CA ALA A 413 6.40 -0.60 7.25
C ALA A 413 7.59 -0.75 6.28
N ASN A 414 8.51 -1.68 6.54
CA ASN A 414 9.61 -2.03 5.63
C ASN A 414 9.08 -2.47 4.27
N HIS A 415 8.09 -3.38 4.23
CA HIS A 415 7.43 -3.81 3.00
C HIS A 415 6.78 -2.64 2.25
N ALA A 416 6.15 -1.69 2.95
CA ALA A 416 5.57 -0.49 2.34
C ALA A 416 6.65 0.43 1.73
N LEU A 417 7.79 0.60 2.40
CA LEU A 417 8.94 1.37 1.89
C LEU A 417 9.58 0.68 0.67
N LEU A 418 9.78 -0.64 0.73
CA LEU A 418 10.17 -1.48 -0.40
C LEU A 418 9.24 -1.30 -1.61
N HIS A 419 7.93 -1.40 -1.40
CA HIS A 419 6.94 -1.21 -2.46
C HIS A 419 7.02 0.19 -3.08
N THR A 420 7.12 1.25 -2.27
CA THR A 420 7.30 2.59 -2.83
C THR A 420 8.65 2.79 -3.49
N ASN A 421 9.72 2.16 -3.00
CA ASN A 421 11.04 2.23 -3.62
C ASN A 421 11.09 1.50 -4.98
N VAL A 422 10.35 0.42 -5.13
CA VAL A 422 10.14 -0.24 -6.44
C VAL A 422 9.33 0.63 -7.40
N LEU A 423 8.23 1.24 -6.93
CA LEU A 423 7.40 2.16 -7.71
C LEU A 423 8.15 3.44 -8.14
N THR A 424 8.90 4.05 -7.23
CA THR A 424 9.64 5.30 -7.44
C THR A 424 10.69 5.17 -8.54
N ASN A 425 11.22 3.95 -8.74
CA ASN A 425 12.18 3.64 -9.80
C ASN A 425 11.52 3.02 -11.05
N CYS A 426 10.18 3.02 -11.12
CA CYS A 426 9.38 2.52 -12.24
C CYS A 426 9.66 1.06 -12.63
N LEU A 427 9.99 0.22 -11.66
CA LEU A 427 10.45 -1.15 -11.89
C LEU A 427 9.26 -2.08 -12.16
N ARG A 428 9.29 -2.80 -13.30
CA ARG A 428 8.20 -3.68 -13.78
C ARG A 428 8.54 -5.18 -13.76
N ASN A 429 9.75 -5.52 -13.34
CA ASN A 429 10.32 -6.87 -13.29
C ASN A 429 10.47 -7.41 -11.85
N VAL A 430 9.91 -6.69 -10.86
CA VAL A 430 9.92 -7.07 -9.44
C VAL A 430 8.53 -7.59 -9.03
N THR A 431 8.50 -8.70 -8.30
CA THR A 431 7.36 -9.17 -7.51
C THR A 431 7.73 -9.00 -6.04
N ILE A 432 6.82 -8.45 -5.23
CA ILE A 432 7.05 -8.17 -3.81
C ILE A 432 6.03 -8.95 -3.00
N GLU A 433 6.48 -9.62 -1.94
CA GLU A 433 5.69 -10.49 -1.09
C GLU A 433 5.84 -10.09 0.38
N ASN A 434 4.70 -9.80 1.04
CA ASN A 434 4.69 -9.51 2.47
C ASN A 434 4.66 -10.79 3.32
N GLN A 435 5.71 -11.60 3.17
CA GLN A 435 5.83 -12.92 3.80
C GLN A 435 7.28 -13.19 4.18
N ALA A 436 7.51 -13.82 5.33
CA ALA A 436 8.83 -14.37 5.64
C ALA A 436 9.05 -15.69 4.91
N ILE A 437 10.27 -15.91 4.42
CA ILE A 437 10.69 -17.25 3.98
C ILE A 437 11.19 -18.04 5.19
N SER A 438 10.82 -19.32 5.25
CA SER A 438 11.08 -20.20 6.38
C SER A 438 11.09 -21.66 5.93
N SER A 439 11.32 -22.58 6.86
CA SER A 439 11.32 -24.03 6.64
C SER A 439 9.93 -24.67 6.52
N HIS A 440 8.87 -23.90 6.77
CA HIS A 440 7.46 -24.34 6.72
C HIS A 440 6.50 -23.13 6.65
N THR A 441 5.29 -23.36 6.12
CA THR A 441 4.20 -22.38 6.07
C THR A 441 3.56 -22.11 7.43
N GLY A 442 2.87 -20.97 7.54
CA GLY A 442 2.01 -20.64 8.68
C GLY A 442 2.16 -19.19 9.13
N VAL A 443 2.05 -18.97 10.44
CA VAL A 443 2.23 -17.66 11.09
C VAL A 443 3.47 -17.71 11.99
N ALA A 444 4.25 -16.63 12.00
CA ALA A 444 5.36 -16.40 12.92
C ALA A 444 5.16 -15.10 13.71
N GLU A 445 5.92 -14.97 14.80
CA GLU A 445 6.10 -13.71 15.54
C GLU A 445 7.44 -13.10 15.10
N LEU A 446 7.41 -11.81 14.75
CA LEU A 446 8.57 -11.02 14.34
C LEU A 446 8.86 -9.97 15.40
N TYR A 447 10.08 -9.93 15.92
CA TYR A 447 10.50 -9.06 17.01
C TYR A 447 11.17 -7.80 16.44
N LEU A 448 10.46 -6.67 16.54
CA LEU A 448 10.82 -5.42 15.89
C LEU A 448 11.81 -4.62 16.74
N SER A 449 12.98 -4.31 16.17
CA SER A 449 13.91 -3.35 16.75
C SER A 449 13.33 -1.93 16.70
N SER A 450 13.50 -1.19 17.80
CA SER A 450 13.06 0.19 17.94
C SER A 450 14.01 1.21 17.31
N TYR A 451 15.21 0.80 16.89
CA TYR A 451 16.29 1.71 16.46
C TYR A 451 17.01 1.29 15.17
N ASN A 452 17.03 0.00 14.80
CA ASN A 452 17.63 -0.49 13.56
C ASN A 452 16.55 -1.28 12.80
N LYS A 453 16.01 -0.71 11.70
CA LYS A 453 14.88 -1.35 10.99
C LYS A 453 15.26 -2.54 10.11
N GLY A 454 16.56 -2.72 9.82
CA GLY A 454 17.08 -3.95 9.23
C GLY A 454 17.10 -5.11 10.22
N ASP A 455 17.23 -4.81 11.51
CA ASP A 455 17.26 -5.81 12.59
C ASP A 455 15.84 -6.18 13.06
N HIS A 456 15.12 -6.87 12.20
CA HIS A 456 13.81 -7.45 12.51
C HIS A 456 13.89 -8.97 12.38
N ARG A 457 13.85 -9.66 13.52
CA ARG A 457 14.21 -11.10 13.63
C ARG A 457 13.06 -11.94 14.16
N ILE A 458 12.95 -13.19 13.67
CA ILE A 458 11.95 -14.17 14.16
C ILE A 458 12.41 -14.78 15.51
N ALA A 459 13.70 -14.71 15.83
CA ALA A 459 14.24 -15.09 17.14
C ALA A 459 13.61 -14.27 18.28
N PHE A 460 13.17 -14.97 19.33
CA PHE A 460 12.58 -14.35 20.52
C PHE A 460 13.55 -13.33 21.14
N THR A 461 13.14 -12.06 21.17
CA THR A 461 13.98 -10.98 21.68
C THR A 461 13.21 -10.18 22.74
N PRO A 462 13.57 -10.28 24.03
CA PRO A 462 12.88 -9.60 25.13
C PRO A 462 12.77 -8.09 24.93
N GLY A 463 11.59 -7.53 25.21
CA GLY A 463 11.36 -6.07 25.20
C GLY A 463 11.16 -5.44 23.82
N ARG A 464 11.29 -6.20 22.72
CA ARG A 464 10.90 -5.73 21.37
C ARG A 464 9.40 -5.80 21.16
N GLU A 465 8.88 -4.92 20.30
CA GLU A 465 7.49 -5.03 19.81
C GLU A 465 7.34 -6.29 18.95
N VAL A 466 6.14 -6.89 18.94
CA VAL A 466 5.89 -8.16 18.23
C VAL A 466 4.82 -7.98 17.16
N GLN A 467 5.19 -8.23 15.91
CA GLN A 467 4.25 -8.31 14.79
C GLN A 467 3.98 -9.77 14.43
N LYS A 468 2.71 -10.12 14.19
CA LYS A 468 2.35 -11.42 13.60
C LYS A 468 2.44 -11.34 12.08
N ILE A 469 3.21 -12.25 11.49
CA ILE A 469 3.54 -12.26 10.07
C ILE A 469 3.19 -13.61 9.44
N SER A 470 2.84 -13.61 8.16
CA SER A 470 2.75 -14.83 7.37
C SER A 470 4.15 -15.34 7.03
N ARG A 471 4.34 -16.67 7.02
CA ARG A 471 5.54 -17.31 6.51
C ARG A 471 5.21 -18.41 5.50
N THR A 472 6.10 -18.60 4.54
CA THR A 472 6.04 -19.65 3.53
C THR A 472 7.41 -20.27 3.26
N THR A 473 7.48 -21.29 2.41
CA THR A 473 8.74 -21.85 1.90
C THR A 473 8.91 -21.45 0.43
N LEU A 474 10.14 -21.36 -0.08
CA LEU A 474 10.35 -21.07 -1.51
C LEU A 474 9.92 -22.25 -2.39
N ASP A 475 10.07 -23.48 -1.88
CA ASP A 475 9.60 -24.68 -2.56
C ASP A 475 8.05 -24.69 -2.70
N GLU A 476 7.30 -24.18 -1.71
CA GLU A 476 5.84 -24.03 -1.78
C GLU A 476 5.42 -22.81 -2.63
N TYR A 477 6.13 -21.69 -2.53
CA TYR A 477 5.84 -20.46 -3.28
C TYR A 477 5.98 -20.65 -4.80
N PHE A 478 7.06 -21.31 -5.25
CA PHE A 478 7.29 -21.57 -6.67
C PHE A 478 6.72 -22.91 -7.16
N GLY A 479 6.42 -23.84 -6.25
CA GLY A 479 5.88 -25.16 -6.58
C GLY A 479 6.88 -26.09 -7.26
N ASN A 480 6.35 -27.11 -7.95
CA ASN A 480 7.13 -28.26 -8.44
C ASN A 480 7.94 -28.01 -9.72
N ASP A 481 7.74 -26.90 -10.43
CA ASP A 481 8.45 -26.56 -11.68
C ASP A 481 8.84 -25.07 -11.67
N PRO A 482 9.80 -24.69 -10.80
CA PRO A 482 10.21 -23.30 -10.63
C PRO A 482 10.95 -22.77 -11.86
N ALA A 483 10.73 -21.50 -12.20
CA ALA A 483 11.59 -20.80 -13.16
C ALA A 483 13.07 -20.85 -12.68
N PRO A 484 14.07 -20.94 -13.58
CA PRO A 484 15.46 -21.11 -13.17
C PRO A 484 15.97 -19.95 -12.30
N VAL A 485 16.30 -20.23 -11.04
CA VAL A 485 16.83 -19.24 -10.09
C VAL A 485 18.35 -19.21 -10.20
N HIS A 486 18.91 -18.01 -10.36
CA HIS A 486 20.34 -17.79 -10.61
C HIS A 486 21.04 -17.27 -9.35
N PHE A 487 20.46 -16.26 -8.70
CA PHE A 487 21.08 -15.61 -7.53
C PHE A 487 20.06 -15.42 -6.40
N ILE A 488 20.49 -15.60 -5.15
CA ILE A 488 19.68 -15.31 -3.96
C ILE A 488 20.53 -14.44 -3.02
N LYS A 489 20.01 -13.27 -2.62
CA LYS A 489 20.47 -12.57 -1.42
C LYS A 489 19.58 -13.01 -0.26
N CYS A 490 20.16 -13.41 0.85
CA CYS A 490 19.45 -13.76 2.07
C CYS A 490 20.17 -13.15 3.27
N ASP A 491 19.51 -12.20 3.92
CA ASP A 491 19.93 -11.63 5.21
C ASP A 491 18.62 -11.45 5.97
N THR A 492 18.44 -12.29 6.99
CA THR A 492 17.20 -12.49 7.73
C THR A 492 17.45 -12.54 9.23
N GLN A 493 18.62 -12.03 9.66
CA GLN A 493 18.98 -11.79 11.05
C GLN A 493 18.92 -13.08 11.90
N GLY A 494 19.52 -14.15 11.37
CA GLY A 494 19.65 -15.46 12.02
C GLY A 494 18.65 -16.53 11.58
N HIS A 495 17.85 -16.28 10.54
CA HIS A 495 16.83 -17.21 10.04
C HIS A 495 17.25 -17.94 8.74
N GLU A 496 18.50 -17.73 8.30
CA GLU A 496 19.04 -18.18 7.01
C GLU A 496 19.03 -19.71 6.89
N LEU A 497 19.25 -20.41 8.01
CA LEU A 497 19.15 -21.87 8.08
C LEU A 497 17.73 -22.38 7.76
N ASP A 498 16.69 -21.68 8.22
CA ASP A 498 15.31 -22.08 7.92
C ASP A 498 14.88 -21.68 6.50
N VAL A 499 15.42 -20.58 5.96
CA VAL A 499 15.35 -20.26 4.53
C VAL A 499 15.96 -21.38 3.69
N LEU A 500 17.20 -21.78 3.97
CA LEU A 500 17.91 -22.89 3.32
C LEU A 500 17.12 -24.21 3.37
N ARG A 501 16.51 -24.53 4.52
CA ARG A 501 15.67 -25.72 4.71
C ARG A 501 14.37 -25.69 3.87
N GLY A 502 13.81 -24.51 3.63
CA GLY A 502 12.59 -24.27 2.85
C GLY A 502 12.81 -24.01 1.35
N MET A 503 14.05 -24.15 0.86
CA MET A 503 14.40 -23.97 -0.56
C MET A 503 15.22 -25.14 -1.13
N ARG A 504 15.08 -26.34 -0.55
CA ARG A 504 15.85 -27.51 -0.97
C ARG A 504 15.51 -27.94 -2.39
N GLY A 505 14.25 -27.84 -2.79
CA GLY A 505 13.80 -28.03 -4.16
C GLY A 505 14.43 -26.99 -5.08
N ILE A 506 14.36 -25.71 -4.75
CA ILE A 506 15.03 -24.63 -5.52
C ILE A 506 16.52 -24.91 -5.69
N ILE A 507 17.25 -25.28 -4.64
CA ILE A 507 18.68 -25.62 -4.71
C ILE A 507 18.90 -26.80 -5.67
N GLN A 508 18.13 -27.89 -5.53
CA GLN A 508 18.27 -29.10 -6.36
C GLN A 508 18.01 -28.83 -7.85
N HIS A 509 17.01 -28.01 -8.20
CA HIS A 509 16.71 -27.65 -9.58
C HIS A 509 17.75 -26.70 -10.21
N ASN A 510 18.59 -26.06 -9.39
CA ASN A 510 19.50 -24.99 -9.83
C ASN A 510 20.98 -25.22 -9.47
N LEU A 511 21.40 -26.42 -9.05
CA LEU A 511 22.79 -26.73 -8.62
C LEU A 511 23.90 -26.18 -9.55
N GLU A 512 23.70 -26.27 -10.86
CA GLU A 512 24.66 -25.84 -11.89
C GLU A 512 24.73 -24.32 -12.12
N ARG A 513 23.77 -23.55 -11.58
CA ARG A 513 23.62 -22.10 -11.85
C ARG A 513 23.40 -21.22 -10.62
N LEU A 514 23.04 -21.80 -9.47
CA LEU A 514 22.69 -21.05 -8.26
C LEU A 514 23.92 -20.57 -7.51
N CYS A 515 23.93 -19.27 -7.20
CA CYS A 515 24.79 -18.66 -6.20
C CYS A 515 23.92 -18.02 -5.11
N CYS A 516 24.29 -18.18 -3.84
CA CYS A 516 23.67 -17.48 -2.73
C CYS A 516 24.68 -16.55 -2.06
N LEU A 517 24.28 -15.29 -1.83
CA LEU A 517 24.88 -14.39 -0.87
C LEU A 517 24.08 -14.50 0.44
N LEU A 518 24.71 -15.02 1.48
CA LEU A 518 24.09 -15.30 2.78
C LEU A 518 24.79 -14.50 3.88
N GLU A 519 24.02 -13.89 4.77
CA GLU A 519 24.54 -13.49 6.08
C GLU A 519 24.93 -14.74 6.89
N PHE A 520 26.04 -14.65 7.62
CA PHE A 520 26.47 -15.61 8.61
C PHE A 520 26.66 -14.91 9.95
N SER A 521 25.73 -15.14 10.89
CA SER A 521 25.84 -14.71 12.27
C SER A 521 25.62 -15.90 13.21
N PRO A 522 26.69 -16.50 13.76
CA PRO A 522 26.58 -17.68 14.63
C PRO A 522 25.68 -17.47 15.86
N ASN A 523 25.74 -16.29 16.49
CA ASN A 523 24.92 -15.96 17.64
C ASN A 523 23.43 -15.90 17.28
N LEU A 524 23.07 -15.27 16.16
CA LEU A 524 21.68 -15.20 15.70
C LEU A 524 21.16 -16.55 15.20
N LEU A 525 21.97 -17.32 14.48
CA LEU A 525 21.64 -18.69 14.09
C LEU A 525 21.33 -19.56 15.32
N ASN A 526 22.12 -19.44 16.39
CA ASN A 526 21.91 -20.14 17.65
C ASN A 526 20.73 -19.61 18.47
N ALA A 527 20.33 -18.34 18.30
CA ALA A 527 19.14 -17.76 18.92
C ALA A 527 17.83 -18.24 18.25
N THR A 528 17.84 -18.44 16.93
CA THR A 528 16.71 -18.98 16.16
C THR A 528 16.62 -20.50 16.25
N ASN A 529 17.76 -21.21 16.24
CA ASN A 529 17.84 -22.66 16.20
C ASN A 529 18.77 -23.22 17.28
N ILE A 530 18.33 -24.27 17.98
CA ILE A 530 19.22 -25.07 18.85
C ILE A 530 20.36 -25.63 17.97
N ASP A 531 21.60 -25.31 18.34
CA ASP A 531 22.81 -25.64 17.57
C ASP A 531 22.73 -25.17 16.10
N GLY A 532 22.15 -23.99 15.87
CA GLY A 532 21.90 -23.43 14.56
C GLY A 532 23.16 -23.25 13.72
N THR A 533 24.26 -22.83 14.33
CA THR A 533 25.56 -22.65 13.66
C THR A 533 26.07 -23.96 13.07
N SER A 534 26.12 -25.03 13.87
CA SER A 534 26.56 -26.35 13.39
C SER A 534 25.59 -26.86 12.32
N HIS A 535 24.27 -26.75 12.54
CA HIS A 535 23.27 -27.15 11.55
C HIS A 535 23.35 -26.39 10.22
N PHE A 536 23.81 -25.12 10.22
CA PHE A 536 24.08 -24.33 9.03
C PHE A 536 25.31 -24.86 8.27
N ILE A 537 26.42 -25.10 8.96
CA ILE A 537 27.63 -25.69 8.37
C ILE A 537 27.37 -27.11 7.83
N GLU A 538 26.61 -27.93 8.57
CA GLU A 538 26.21 -29.29 8.16
C GLU A 538 25.19 -29.31 7.01
N PHE A 539 24.41 -28.23 6.79
CA PHE A 539 23.47 -28.15 5.67
C PHE A 539 24.20 -28.28 4.33
N PHE A 540 25.31 -27.56 4.17
CA PHE A 540 26.10 -27.55 2.95
C PHE A 540 26.87 -28.85 2.71
N SER A 541 27.20 -29.61 3.78
CA SER A 541 27.85 -30.93 3.67
C SER A 541 27.01 -31.99 2.93
N ARG A 542 25.74 -31.68 2.59
CA ARG A 542 24.84 -32.52 1.77
C ARG A 542 24.95 -32.27 0.27
N TYR A 543 25.73 -31.26 -0.13
CA TYR A 543 25.92 -30.81 -1.50
C TYR A 543 27.43 -30.73 -1.79
N GLU A 544 27.83 -30.67 -3.06
CA GLU A 544 29.20 -30.27 -3.44
C GLU A 544 29.35 -28.73 -3.36
N ALA A 545 28.95 -28.17 -2.21
CA ALA A 545 28.90 -26.73 -2.00
C ALA A 545 30.30 -26.18 -1.64
N GLU A 546 30.74 -25.18 -2.40
CA GLU A 546 31.93 -24.38 -2.06
C GLU A 546 31.48 -23.06 -1.45
N ILE A 547 32.04 -22.73 -0.29
CA ILE A 547 31.68 -21.54 0.51
C ILE A 547 32.88 -20.58 0.52
N TYR A 548 32.60 -19.30 0.35
CA TYR A 548 33.59 -18.23 0.30
C TYR A 548 33.20 -17.09 1.23
N TRP A 549 34.05 -16.83 2.23
CA TRP A 549 33.94 -15.66 3.11
C TRP A 549 34.33 -14.37 2.37
N ILE A 550 33.63 -13.28 2.64
CA ILE A 550 33.90 -11.97 2.05
C ILE A 550 34.84 -11.18 2.98
N ASN A 551 36.12 -11.02 2.60
CA ASN A 551 37.01 -10.15 3.36
C ASN A 551 36.84 -8.68 2.92
N GLU A 552 36.13 -7.91 3.74
CA GLU A 552 35.84 -6.48 3.54
C GLU A 552 37.06 -5.56 3.77
N GLU A 553 37.95 -5.91 4.71
CA GLU A 553 39.10 -5.07 5.11
C GLU A 553 40.09 -4.76 3.97
N SER A 554 40.17 -5.63 2.96
CA SER A 554 41.29 -5.63 2.01
C SER A 554 41.15 -4.71 0.80
N GLY A 555 40.03 -3.99 0.64
CA GLY A 555 39.77 -3.03 -0.46
C GLY A 555 39.75 -3.62 -1.88
N ASN A 556 40.06 -4.90 -2.06
CA ASN A 556 40.11 -5.65 -3.31
C ASN A 556 39.14 -6.84 -3.32
N HIS A 557 38.19 -6.89 -2.38
CA HIS A 557 37.13 -7.91 -2.26
C HIS A 557 37.66 -9.35 -2.33
N LYS A 558 38.54 -9.73 -1.40
CA LYS A 558 39.09 -11.08 -1.36
C LYS A 558 38.03 -12.07 -0.85
N LEU A 559 37.53 -12.90 -1.77
CA LEU A 559 36.78 -14.10 -1.42
C LEU A 559 37.77 -15.16 -0.90
N VAL A 560 37.61 -15.56 0.36
CA VAL A 560 38.44 -16.59 1.01
C VAL A 560 37.67 -17.89 1.02
N PHE A 561 38.21 -18.94 0.41
CA PHE A 561 37.58 -20.28 0.45
C PHE A 561 37.58 -20.79 1.89
N MET A 562 36.40 -21.21 2.36
CA MET A 562 36.19 -21.75 3.70
C MET A 562 35.82 -23.23 3.59
N ASP A 563 36.74 -24.10 4.03
CA ASP A 563 36.37 -25.48 4.31
C ASP A 563 35.61 -25.60 5.64
N LYS A 564 35.08 -26.79 5.91
CA LYS A 564 34.27 -27.06 7.09
C LYS A 564 34.98 -26.76 8.42
N ALA A 565 36.28 -27.00 8.53
CA ALA A 565 37.03 -26.71 9.75
C ALA A 565 37.21 -25.20 9.91
N ALA A 566 37.60 -24.51 8.83
CA ALA A 566 37.73 -23.06 8.81
C ALA A 566 36.41 -22.33 9.17
N LEU A 567 35.25 -22.89 8.79
CA LEU A 567 33.93 -22.37 9.19
C LEU A 567 33.67 -22.50 10.70
N TYR A 568 34.03 -23.63 11.32
CA TYR A 568 33.87 -23.81 12.77
C TYR A 568 34.84 -22.92 13.56
N ASP A 569 36.10 -22.80 13.11
CA ASP A 569 37.10 -21.92 13.73
C ASP A 569 36.65 -20.45 13.68
N LEU A 570 36.20 -19.99 12.49
CA LEU A 570 35.62 -18.66 12.29
C LEU A 570 34.38 -18.45 13.19
N ALA A 571 33.48 -19.42 13.23
CA ALA A 571 32.27 -19.32 14.05
C ALA A 571 32.58 -19.17 15.54
N GLY A 572 33.61 -19.88 16.05
CA GLY A 572 34.09 -19.69 17.42
C GLY A 572 34.57 -18.26 17.67
N ILE A 573 35.38 -17.70 16.77
CA ILE A 573 35.86 -16.31 16.85
C ILE A 573 34.69 -15.31 16.86
N MET A 574 33.65 -15.55 16.06
CA MET A 574 32.47 -14.67 15.99
C MET A 574 31.54 -14.79 17.20
N VAL A 575 31.42 -15.98 17.81
CA VAL A 575 30.66 -16.17 19.06
C VAL A 575 31.32 -15.45 20.23
N ASP A 576 32.66 -15.47 20.30
CA ASP A 576 33.46 -14.80 21.34
C ASP A 576 33.63 -13.29 21.10
N HIS A 577 33.01 -12.72 20.06
CA HIS A 577 33.10 -11.29 19.72
C HIS A 577 32.31 -10.40 20.71
N GLU A 578 32.79 -9.17 20.96
CA GLU A 578 32.15 -8.26 21.94
C GLU A 578 30.77 -7.76 21.49
N ASP A 579 30.56 -7.64 20.17
CA ASP A 579 29.24 -7.41 19.57
C ASP A 579 28.53 -8.74 19.34
N TYR A 580 27.42 -8.96 20.04
CA TYR A 580 26.62 -10.17 19.96
C TYR A 580 25.99 -10.37 18.58
N ASP A 581 25.61 -9.29 17.91
CA ASP A 581 24.97 -9.35 16.59
C ASP A 581 26.01 -9.40 15.44
N TYR A 582 27.31 -9.54 15.75
CA TYR A 582 28.38 -9.59 14.75
C TYR A 582 28.12 -10.64 13.67
N SER A 583 28.10 -10.17 12.42
CA SER A 583 27.82 -10.97 11.23
C SER A 583 28.77 -10.61 10.10
N ASN A 584 28.77 -11.43 9.06
CA ASN A 584 29.43 -11.11 7.80
C ASN A 584 28.77 -11.89 6.65
N ASN A 585 29.09 -11.54 5.42
CA ASN A 585 28.46 -12.15 4.24
C ASN A 585 29.34 -13.26 3.64
N MET A 586 28.68 -14.28 3.08
CA MET A 586 29.32 -15.41 2.42
C MET A 586 28.70 -15.68 1.06
N LEU A 587 29.53 -16.03 0.07
CA LEU A 587 29.08 -16.58 -1.20
C LEU A 587 29.10 -18.11 -1.17
N VAL A 588 27.99 -18.73 -1.57
CA VAL A 588 27.84 -20.19 -1.65
C VAL A 588 27.51 -20.61 -3.08
N PHE A 589 28.27 -21.56 -3.61
CA PHE A 589 28.05 -22.19 -4.91
C PHE A 589 27.77 -23.67 -4.73
N PHE A 590 26.60 -24.15 -5.15
CA PHE A 590 26.18 -25.55 -4.93
C PHE A 590 26.79 -26.57 -5.92
N SER A 591 27.65 -26.10 -6.83
CA SER A 591 28.47 -26.97 -7.68
C SER A 591 29.70 -26.21 -8.20
N LYS A 592 30.72 -26.99 -8.60
CA LYS A 592 31.89 -26.49 -9.32
C LYS A 592 31.53 -25.73 -10.59
N GLN A 593 30.47 -26.12 -11.30
CA GLN A 593 30.01 -25.46 -12.52
C GLN A 593 29.45 -24.07 -12.24
N ALA A 594 28.59 -23.94 -11.22
CA ALA A 594 28.08 -22.65 -10.77
C ALA A 594 29.24 -21.71 -10.40
N ARG A 595 30.16 -22.18 -9.55
CA ARG A 595 31.35 -21.42 -9.15
C ARG A 595 32.17 -20.91 -10.34
N LEU A 596 32.51 -21.78 -11.30
CA LEU A 596 33.29 -21.41 -12.49
C LEU A 596 32.56 -20.36 -13.36
N SER A 597 31.23 -20.44 -13.44
CA SER A 597 30.40 -19.44 -14.14
C SER A 597 30.51 -18.05 -13.48
N TYR A 598 30.39 -17.97 -12.15
CA TYR A 598 30.48 -16.71 -11.42
C TYR A 598 31.91 -16.16 -11.30
N PHE A 599 32.93 -17.01 -11.14
CA PHE A 599 34.33 -16.58 -11.10
C PHE A 599 34.75 -15.95 -12.43
N LYS A 600 34.27 -16.48 -13.55
CA LYS A 600 34.42 -15.86 -14.87
C LYS A 600 33.76 -14.47 -14.95
N LYS A 601 32.62 -14.24 -14.28
CA LYS A 601 32.00 -12.90 -14.16
C LYS A 601 32.85 -11.94 -13.31
N LEU A 602 33.55 -12.45 -12.27
CA LEU A 602 34.49 -11.70 -11.45
C LEU A 602 35.85 -11.41 -12.14
N GLY A 603 36.15 -12.13 -13.23
CA GLY A 603 37.41 -12.02 -13.98
C GLY A 603 38.56 -12.86 -13.39
N TRP A 604 38.24 -13.98 -12.72
CA TRP A 604 39.17 -14.89 -12.06
C TRP A 604 39.30 -16.25 -12.78
#